data_AF-L0PDN6-F1
#
_entry.id   AF-L0PDN6-F1
#
_cell.length_a   1.000
_cell.length_b   1.000
_cell.length_c   1.000
_cell.angle_alpha   90.00
_cell.angle_beta   90.00
_cell.angle_gamma   90.00
#
_symmetry.space_group_name_H-M   'P 1'
#
loop_
_entity.id
_entity.type
_entity.pdbx_description
1 polymer ?
#
loop_
_entity_poly.entity_id
_entity_poly.type
_entity_poly.pdbx_seq_one_letter_code
_entity_poly.pdbx_strand_id
1 'polypeptide(L)'
;GFILEASPIQCLSLSTHKEFLDFQINYLNDNESKIPNNLHYKNYINLWLLLDEITDPMNMGAILRNAYYFRLNGVILSAKNCAPLSPVVNKASSGACEFLKIFKTSNPLSLLRLLKKNNWKIVGAVSPSKKANKILTISYDELYIHLSESPTLFIMGSE
;
A
#
# COMPACT_ATOMS: atom_id res chain seq x y z
N GLY A 1 38.04 6.31 -15.88
CA GLY A 1 36.75 5.59 -15.92
C GLY A 1 35.83 6.17 -14.86
N PHE A 2 34.53 5.96 -14.99
CA PHE A 2 33.54 6.40 -13.99
C PHE A 2 32.93 5.18 -13.29
N ILE A 3 32.63 5.34 -12.01
CA ILE A 3 31.87 4.37 -11.21
C ILE A 3 30.51 5.01 -10.95
N LEU A 4 29.44 4.26 -11.20
CA LEU A 4 28.07 4.67 -10.87
C LEU A 4 27.64 3.94 -9.61
N GLU A 5 27.13 4.68 -8.62
CA GLU A 5 26.58 4.14 -7.39
C GLU A 5 25.07 4.32 -7.39
N ALA A 6 24.34 3.29 -6.95
CA ALA A 6 22.90 3.35 -6.84
C ALA A 6 22.50 4.13 -5.59
N SER A 7 21.55 5.06 -5.72
CA SER A 7 20.95 5.72 -4.57
C SER A 7 20.14 4.72 -3.74
N PRO A 8 20.05 4.90 -2.40
CA PRO A 8 19.15 4.11 -1.57
C PRO A 8 17.70 4.18 -2.07
N ILE A 9 16.95 3.09 -1.88
CA ILE A 9 15.51 3.06 -2.21
C ILE A 9 14.79 4.13 -1.39
N GLN A 10 14.04 4.99 -2.07
CA GLN A 10 13.30 6.06 -1.42
C GLN A 10 12.14 5.49 -0.60
N CYS A 11 12.15 5.80 0.69
CA CYS A 11 11.06 5.51 1.61
C CYS A 11 10.71 6.79 2.36
N LEU A 12 9.50 7.28 2.18
CA LEU A 12 9.05 8.51 2.81
C LEU A 12 8.56 8.20 4.23
N SER A 13 9.24 8.75 5.23
CA SER A 13 8.76 8.68 6.60
C SER A 13 7.58 9.63 6.77
N LEU A 14 6.45 9.12 7.27
CA LEU A 14 5.32 9.96 7.62
C LEU A 14 5.60 10.61 8.98
N SER A 15 6.02 11.88 8.97
CA SER A 15 6.20 12.70 10.17
C SER A 15 4.85 12.92 10.85
N THR A 16 3.83 13.24 10.04
CA THR A 16 2.45 13.31 10.47
C THR A 16 1.57 12.47 9.55
N HIS A 17 0.54 11.82 10.11
CA HIS A 17 -0.41 11.07 9.27
C HIS A 17 -1.26 11.98 8.37
N LYS A 18 -1.28 13.30 8.62
CA LYS A 18 -1.96 14.29 7.77
C LYS A 18 -1.24 14.48 6.44
N GLU A 19 0.10 14.46 6.43
CA GLU A 19 0.91 14.50 5.20
C GLU A 19 0.54 13.37 4.23
N PHE A 20 0.14 12.20 4.75
CA PHE A 20 -0.31 11.09 3.91
C PHE A 20 -1.62 11.41 3.18
N LEU A 21 -2.59 12.03 3.86
CA LEU A 21 -3.86 12.42 3.23
C LEU A 21 -3.64 13.51 2.18
N ASP A 22 -2.82 14.51 2.52
CA ASP A 22 -2.49 15.60 1.60
C ASP A 22 -1.76 15.06 0.35
N PHE A 23 -0.81 14.13 0.55
CA PHE A 23 -0.14 13.41 -0.54
C PHE A 23 -1.15 12.67 -1.43
N GLN A 24 -2.08 11.94 -0.83
CA GLN A 24 -3.06 11.16 -1.58
C GLN A 24 -3.97 12.06 -2.43
N ILE A 25 -4.47 13.16 -1.87
CA ILE A 25 -5.33 14.12 -2.59
C ILE A 25 -4.58 14.67 -3.81
N ASN A 26 -3.35 15.15 -3.61
CA ASN A 26 -2.54 15.69 -4.70
C ASN A 26 -2.22 14.63 -5.75
N TYR A 27 -1.90 13.41 -5.31
CA TYR A 27 -1.62 12.30 -6.21
C TYR A 27 -2.81 11.94 -7.11
N LEU A 28 -4.03 11.94 -6.58
CA LEU A 28 -5.22 11.67 -7.37
C LEU A 28 -5.46 12.76 -8.42
N ASN A 29 -5.38 14.03 -8.01
CA ASN A 29 -5.54 15.18 -8.91
C ASN A 29 -4.51 15.17 -10.06
N ASP A 30 -3.26 14.83 -9.76
CA ASP A 30 -2.18 14.73 -10.75
C ASP A 30 -2.39 13.59 -11.76
N ASN A 31 -3.05 12.49 -11.36
CA ASN A 31 -3.33 11.39 -12.27
C ASN A 31 -4.58 11.65 -13.11
N GLU A 32 -5.63 12.24 -12.55
CA GLU A 32 -6.83 12.60 -13.32
C GLU A 32 -6.50 13.54 -14.49
N SER A 33 -5.62 14.52 -14.27
CA SER A 33 -5.20 15.46 -15.31
C SER A 33 -4.36 14.83 -16.44
N LYS A 34 -3.80 13.63 -16.24
CA LYS A 34 -2.91 12.95 -17.20
C LYS A 34 -3.58 11.81 -17.97
N ILE A 35 -4.82 11.45 -17.64
CA ILE A 35 -5.55 10.40 -18.36
C ILE A 35 -6.09 10.99 -19.67
N PRO A 36 -5.65 10.51 -20.85
CA PRO A 36 -6.20 10.97 -22.12
C PRO A 36 -7.70 10.65 -22.17
N ASN A 37 -8.54 11.60 -22.60
CA ASN A 37 -10.00 11.47 -22.71
C ASN A 37 -10.49 10.22 -23.48
N ASN A 38 -9.60 9.56 -24.20
CA ASN A 38 -9.84 8.47 -25.15
C ASN A 38 -9.63 7.08 -24.51
N LEU A 39 -9.05 7.01 -23.32
CA LEU A 39 -8.84 5.79 -22.55
C LEU A 39 -9.84 5.78 -21.40
N HIS A 40 -10.97 5.11 -21.58
CA HIS A 40 -11.92 4.82 -20.51
C HIS A 40 -11.32 3.82 -19.50
N TYR A 41 -10.32 4.22 -18.72
CA TYR A 41 -10.02 3.58 -17.43
C TYR A 41 -11.10 4.02 -16.44
N LYS A 42 -12.33 3.57 -16.67
CA LYS A 42 -13.52 4.11 -16.02
C LYS A 42 -13.61 3.79 -14.52
N ASN A 43 -12.62 3.12 -13.92
CA ASN A 43 -12.65 2.71 -12.52
C ASN A 43 -11.24 2.57 -11.94
N TYR A 44 -10.70 3.71 -11.50
CA TYR A 44 -9.46 3.72 -10.74
C TYR A 44 -9.76 3.27 -9.30
N ILE A 45 -9.36 2.05 -8.93
CA ILE A 45 -9.46 1.57 -7.56
C ILE A 45 -8.34 2.20 -6.74
N ASN A 46 -8.70 2.92 -5.68
CA ASN A 46 -7.76 3.52 -4.75
C ASN A 46 -7.44 2.54 -3.61
N LEU A 47 -6.49 1.65 -3.87
CA LEU A 47 -6.09 0.57 -2.97
C LEU A 47 -4.65 0.76 -2.49
N TRP A 48 -4.49 0.80 -1.18
CA TRP A 48 -3.21 0.87 -0.48
C TRP A 48 -2.98 -0.39 0.34
N LEU A 49 -1.71 -0.73 0.54
CA LEU A 49 -1.30 -1.86 1.37
C LEU A 49 -0.56 -1.37 2.61
N LEU A 50 -0.96 -1.81 3.80
CA LEU A 50 -0.20 -1.66 5.04
C LEU A 50 0.43 -3.01 5.38
N LEU A 51 1.76 -3.02 5.46
CA LEU A 51 2.55 -4.17 5.91
C LEU A 51 2.96 -3.95 7.36
N ASP A 52 2.54 -4.87 8.22
CA ASP A 52 2.88 -4.84 9.63
C ASP A 52 3.76 -6.04 9.99
N GLU A 53 4.97 -5.76 10.45
CA GLU A 53 5.92 -6.77 10.95
C GLU A 53 6.35 -7.83 9.92
N ILE A 54 6.40 -7.48 8.64
CA ILE A 54 6.96 -8.35 7.59
C ILE A 54 8.49 -8.40 7.74
N THR A 55 9.00 -9.39 8.45
CA THR A 55 10.42 -9.50 8.85
C THR A 55 11.33 -10.11 7.78
N ASP A 56 10.81 -11.00 6.93
CA ASP A 56 11.60 -11.67 5.89
C ASP A 56 11.74 -10.79 4.63
N PRO A 57 12.96 -10.44 4.19
CA PRO A 57 13.18 -9.66 2.98
C PRO A 57 12.69 -10.34 1.70
N MET A 58 12.64 -11.68 1.64
CA MET A 58 12.12 -12.38 0.45
C MET A 58 10.60 -12.18 0.33
N ASN A 59 9.87 -12.40 1.42
CA ASN A 59 8.44 -12.12 1.50
C ASN A 59 8.13 -10.65 1.24
N MET A 60 8.88 -9.72 1.85
CA MET A 60 8.74 -8.28 1.58
C MET A 60 8.87 -7.97 0.09
N GLY A 61 9.92 -8.48 -0.57
CA GLY A 61 10.12 -8.26 -2.00
C GLY A 61 9.01 -8.85 -2.88
N ALA A 62 8.55 -10.07 -2.58
CA ALA A 62 7.45 -10.70 -3.30
C ALA A 62 6.13 -9.93 -3.18
N ILE A 63 5.82 -9.43 -1.97
CA ILE A 63 4.65 -8.59 -1.72
C ILE A 63 4.73 -7.28 -2.51
N LEU A 64 5.88 -6.59 -2.47
CA LEU A 64 6.09 -5.35 -3.22
C LEU A 64 5.95 -5.58 -4.74
N ARG A 65 6.49 -6.68 -5.26
CA ARG A 65 6.32 -7.05 -6.68
C ARG A 65 4.84 -7.18 -7.04
N ASN A 66 4.05 -7.85 -6.21
CA ASN A 66 2.62 -8.01 -6.43
C ASN A 66 1.87 -6.67 -6.31
N ALA A 67 2.19 -5.85 -5.32
CA ALA A 67 1.60 -4.52 -5.17
C ALA A 67 1.80 -3.67 -6.42
N TYR A 68 2.98 -3.70 -7.02
CA TYR A 68 3.25 -3.02 -8.29
C TYR A 68 2.48 -3.63 -9.46
N TYR A 69 2.50 -4.96 -9.59
CA TYR A 69 1.81 -5.67 -10.67
C TYR A 69 0.30 -5.41 -10.68
N PHE A 70 -0.33 -5.40 -9.50
CA PHE A 70 -1.75 -5.10 -9.34
C PHE A 70 -2.07 -3.60 -9.30
N ARG A 71 -1.07 -2.73 -9.54
CA ARG A 71 -1.21 -1.27 -9.61
C ARG A 71 -1.81 -0.64 -8.37
N LEU A 72 -1.41 -1.12 -7.20
CA LEU A 72 -1.75 -0.44 -5.95
C LEU A 72 -1.19 0.99 -5.96
N ASN A 73 -1.89 1.88 -5.27
CA ASN A 73 -1.50 3.28 -5.15
C ASN A 73 -0.17 3.45 -4.40
N GLY A 74 0.10 2.56 -3.45
CA GLY A 74 1.33 2.53 -2.69
C GLY A 74 1.28 1.55 -1.53
N VAL A 75 2.40 1.49 -0.81
CA VAL A 75 2.61 0.59 0.31
C VAL A 75 3.05 1.43 1.52
N ILE A 76 2.51 1.12 2.68
CA ILE A 76 2.89 1.70 3.97
C ILE A 76 3.50 0.58 4.80
N LEU A 77 4.68 0.80 5.35
CA LEU A 77 5.39 -0.13 6.23
C LEU A 77 5.26 0.34 7.67
N SER A 78 5.00 -0.56 8.61
CA SER A 78 5.18 -0.25 10.02
C SER A 78 6.66 -0.05 10.32
N ALA A 79 6.98 0.95 11.16
CA ALA A 79 8.37 1.34 11.36
C ALA A 79 9.18 0.31 12.13
N LYS A 80 8.48 -0.53 12.90
CA LYS A 80 9.03 -1.59 13.74
C LYS A 80 8.89 -2.91 13.02
N ASN A 81 9.89 -3.77 13.19
CA ASN A 81 9.83 -5.19 12.80
C ASN A 81 9.59 -5.50 11.31
N CYS A 82 9.55 -4.49 10.42
CA CYS A 82 9.61 -4.72 8.97
C CYS A 82 11.06 -4.86 8.49
N ALA A 83 11.28 -5.76 7.53
CA ALA A 83 12.53 -5.88 6.80
C ALA A 83 12.92 -4.53 6.16
N PRO A 84 14.20 -4.12 6.24
CA PRO A 84 14.64 -2.90 5.56
C PRO A 84 14.55 -3.07 4.05
N LEU A 85 14.28 -1.97 3.34
CA LEU A 85 14.35 -1.91 1.87
C LEU A 85 15.82 -2.03 1.41
N SER A 86 16.32 -3.25 1.46
CA SER A 86 17.71 -3.62 1.17
C SER A 86 17.86 -4.07 -0.28
N PRO A 87 19.10 -4.23 -0.79
CA PRO A 87 19.34 -4.85 -2.10
C PRO A 87 18.72 -6.24 -2.25
N VAL A 88 18.55 -6.98 -1.15
CA VAL A 88 17.86 -8.28 -1.14
C VAL A 88 16.37 -8.11 -1.44
N VAL A 89 15.71 -7.16 -0.78
CA VAL A 89 14.30 -6.82 -1.06
C VAL A 89 14.15 -6.33 -2.50
N ASN A 90 15.07 -5.49 -2.98
CA ASN A 90 15.06 -5.00 -4.36
C ASN A 90 15.10 -6.15 -5.37
N LYS A 91 16.08 -7.04 -5.20
CA LYS A 91 16.24 -8.24 -6.03
C LYS A 91 15.00 -9.13 -5.98
N ALA A 92 14.47 -9.41 -4.79
CA ALA A 92 13.27 -10.23 -4.62
C ALA A 92 12.04 -9.58 -5.29
N SER A 93 11.95 -8.24 -5.26
CA SER A 93 10.90 -7.48 -5.93
C SER A 93 11.07 -7.35 -7.44
N SER A 94 12.21 -7.80 -8.00
CA SER A 94 12.58 -7.60 -9.41
C SER A 94 12.62 -6.12 -9.83
N GLY A 95 13.07 -5.22 -8.94
CA GLY A 95 13.12 -3.78 -9.19
C GLY A 95 11.81 -3.03 -8.88
N ALA A 96 10.71 -3.74 -8.60
CA ALA A 96 9.40 -3.11 -8.43
C ALA A 96 9.35 -2.09 -7.28
N CYS A 97 10.14 -2.30 -6.22
CA CYS A 97 10.16 -1.37 -5.09
C CYS A 97 10.66 0.04 -5.46
N GLU A 98 11.44 0.19 -6.54
CA GLU A 98 11.92 1.50 -7.00
C GLU A 98 10.82 2.37 -7.62
N PHE A 99 9.76 1.72 -8.13
CA PHE A 99 8.64 2.40 -8.79
C PHE A 99 7.41 2.55 -7.87
N LEU A 100 7.43 1.90 -6.72
CA LEU A 100 6.36 1.98 -5.73
C LEU A 100 6.52 3.20 -4.83
N LYS A 101 5.37 3.77 -4.47
CA LYS A 101 5.31 4.76 -3.40
C LYS A 101 5.33 4.02 -2.08
N ILE A 102 6.46 4.07 -1.38
CA ILE A 102 6.64 3.39 -0.10
C ILE A 102 6.74 4.41 1.02
N PHE A 103 5.82 4.30 1.98
CA PHE A 103 5.80 5.12 3.18
C PHE A 103 6.16 4.30 4.41
N LYS A 104 6.66 4.96 5.46
CA LYS A 104 6.90 4.34 6.76
C LYS A 104 6.12 5.06 7.85
N THR A 105 5.44 4.31 8.72
CA THR A 105 4.67 4.86 9.84
C THR A 105 5.14 4.28 11.17
N SER A 106 5.47 5.15 12.14
CA SER A 106 5.85 4.72 13.49
C SER A 106 4.66 4.29 14.35
N ASN A 107 3.44 4.66 13.95
CA ASN A 107 2.21 4.37 14.67
C ASN A 107 1.08 3.97 13.72
N PRO A 108 1.04 2.69 13.29
CA PRO A 108 -0.03 2.18 12.42
C PRO A 108 -1.43 2.45 12.99
N LEU A 109 -1.64 2.27 14.30
CA LEU A 109 -2.94 2.47 14.94
C LEU A 109 -3.47 3.91 14.80
N SER A 110 -2.60 4.91 14.94
CA SER A 110 -2.98 6.31 14.76
C SER A 110 -3.33 6.61 13.30
N LEU A 111 -2.59 6.03 12.35
CA LEU A 111 -2.93 6.11 10.93
C LEU A 111 -4.31 5.49 10.65
N LEU A 112 -4.59 4.27 11.14
CA LEU A 112 -5.89 3.62 10.94
C LEU A 112 -7.05 4.47 11.49
N ARG A 113 -6.89 5.07 12.68
CA ARG A 113 -7.91 5.96 13.26
C ARG A 113 -8.13 7.20 12.39
N LEU A 114 -7.06 7.79 11.85
CA LEU A 114 -7.17 8.93 10.95
C LEU A 114 -7.90 8.53 9.66
N LEU A 115 -7.51 7.44 9.01
CA LEU A 115 -8.11 7.00 7.76
C LEU A 115 -9.59 6.67 7.93
N LYS A 116 -9.96 6.00 9.03
CA LYS A 116 -11.37 5.73 9.37
C LYS A 116 -12.20 7.01 9.54
N LYS A 117 -11.63 8.08 10.11
CA LYS A 117 -12.29 9.39 10.21
C LYS A 117 -12.45 10.11 8.86
N ASN A 118 -11.68 9.70 7.84
CA ASN A 118 -11.70 10.25 6.49
C ASN A 118 -12.34 9.28 5.48
N ASN A 119 -13.28 8.46 5.93
CA ASN A 119 -14.08 7.54 5.10
C ASN A 119 -13.29 6.46 4.34
N TRP A 120 -12.09 6.12 4.81
CA TRP A 120 -11.38 4.96 4.27
C TRP A 120 -12.00 3.65 4.74
N LYS A 121 -12.07 2.69 3.82
CA LYS A 121 -12.33 1.29 4.14
C LYS A 121 -11.04 0.66 4.65
N ILE A 122 -11.14 -0.13 5.72
CA ILE A 122 -10.00 -0.83 6.32
C ILE A 122 -10.32 -2.31 6.30
N VAL A 123 -9.48 -3.09 5.62
CA VAL A 123 -9.64 -4.54 5.46
C VAL A 123 -8.38 -5.22 5.98
N GLY A 124 -8.50 -6.18 6.88
CA GLY A 124 -7.36 -6.92 7.42
C GLY A 124 -7.41 -8.39 7.02
N ALA A 125 -6.28 -8.93 6.55
CA ALA A 125 -6.09 -10.36 6.42
C ALA A 125 -5.79 -10.96 7.79
N VAL A 126 -6.61 -11.92 8.23
CA VAL A 126 -6.43 -12.63 9.50
C VAL A 126 -6.65 -14.12 9.29
N SER A 127 -5.92 -14.95 10.03
CA SER A 127 -6.20 -16.37 10.09
C SER A 127 -7.63 -16.60 10.63
N PRO A 128 -8.35 -17.64 10.15
CA PRO A 128 -9.69 -17.94 10.62
C PRO A 128 -9.71 -18.04 12.15
N SER A 129 -10.45 -17.15 12.79
CA SER A 129 -10.58 -17.13 14.25
C SER A 129 -12.03 -17.40 14.64
N LYS A 130 -12.23 -18.15 15.73
CA LYS A 130 -13.56 -18.43 16.31
C LYS A 130 -14.29 -17.17 16.83
N LYS A 131 -13.64 -15.99 16.77
CA LYS A 131 -14.13 -14.71 17.30
C LYS A 131 -14.69 -13.78 16.21
N ALA A 132 -14.81 -14.23 14.97
CA ALA A 132 -15.46 -13.44 13.93
C ALA A 132 -16.96 -13.30 14.25
N ASN A 133 -17.37 -12.13 14.76
CA ASN A 133 -18.76 -11.87 15.12
C ASN A 133 -19.72 -11.85 13.91
N LYS A 134 -19.19 -11.76 12.68
CA LYS A 134 -19.94 -11.80 11.43
C LYS A 134 -19.03 -12.25 10.28
N ILE A 135 -19.38 -13.34 9.61
CA ILE A 135 -18.75 -13.74 8.35
C ILE A 135 -19.55 -13.08 7.23
N LEU A 136 -18.91 -12.19 6.48
CA LEU A 136 -19.47 -11.62 5.26
C LEU A 136 -18.83 -12.34 4.08
N THR A 137 -19.66 -12.92 3.21
CA THR A 137 -19.22 -13.40 1.90
C THR A 137 -19.54 -12.30 0.91
N ILE A 138 -18.54 -11.90 0.12
CA ILE A 138 -18.68 -10.85 -0.88
C ILE A 138 -18.38 -11.49 -2.23
N SER A 139 -19.29 -11.33 -3.19
CA SER A 139 -19.04 -11.77 -4.57
C SER A 139 -17.97 -10.90 -5.25
N TYR A 140 -17.43 -11.35 -6.39
CA TYR A 140 -16.45 -10.56 -7.13
C TYR A 140 -17.00 -9.19 -7.56
N ASP A 141 -18.25 -9.16 -8.05
CA ASP A 141 -18.90 -7.92 -8.50
C ASP A 141 -19.16 -6.96 -7.34
N GLU A 142 -19.59 -7.49 -6.19
CA GLU A 142 -19.74 -6.68 -4.97
C GLU A 142 -18.40 -6.14 -4.48
N LEU A 143 -17.34 -6.95 -4.50
CA LEU A 143 -16.01 -6.52 -4.07
C LEU A 143 -15.54 -5.32 -4.89
N TYR A 144 -15.75 -5.37 -6.20
CA TYR A 144 -15.40 -4.27 -7.08
C TYR A 144 -16.13 -2.97 -6.76
N ILE A 145 -17.45 -3.03 -6.54
CA ILE A 145 -18.26 -1.88 -6.13
C ILE A 145 -17.70 -1.33 -4.81
N HIS A 146 -17.45 -2.20 -3.83
CA HIS A 146 -16.91 -1.79 -2.53
C HIS A 146 -15.54 -1.10 -2.67
N LEU A 147 -14.65 -1.59 -3.52
CA LEU A 147 -13.33 -0.98 -3.72
C LEU A 147 -13.37 0.33 -4.50
N SER A 148 -14.45 0.59 -5.24
CA SER A 148 -14.60 1.78 -6.09
C SER A 148 -15.22 2.99 -5.38
N GLU A 149 -16.03 2.76 -4.33
CA GLU A 149 -16.74 3.84 -3.62
C GLU A 149 -15.85 4.70 -2.72
N SER A 150 -14.79 4.13 -2.14
CA SER A 150 -13.94 4.84 -1.20
C SER A 150 -12.53 4.24 -1.15
N PRO A 151 -11.51 5.05 -0.79
CA PRO A 151 -10.16 4.55 -0.66
C PRO A 151 -10.10 3.41 0.36
N THR A 152 -9.37 2.35 0.01
CA THR A 152 -9.26 1.15 0.82
C THR A 152 -7.81 0.95 1.25
N LEU A 153 -7.62 0.72 2.55
CA LEU A 153 -6.37 0.22 3.09
C LEU A 153 -6.51 -1.27 3.41
N PHE A 154 -5.75 -2.10 2.71
CA PHE A 154 -5.62 -3.51 3.01
C PHE A 154 -4.42 -3.75 3.94
N ILE A 155 -4.60 -4.52 5.01
CA ILE A 155 -3.59 -4.78 6.03
C ILE A 155 -3.17 -6.24 5.96
N MET A 156 -1.86 -6.47 5.90
CA MET A 156 -1.25 -7.80 6.00
C MET A 156 -0.21 -7.79 7.11
N GLY A 157 -0.29 -8.79 8.00
CA GLY A 157 0.72 -9.07 9.02
C GLY A 157 1.71 -10.13 8.57
N SER A 158 2.67 -10.45 9.44
CA SER A 158 3.49 -11.66 9.34
C SER A 158 2.63 -12.93 9.43
N GLU A 159 3.18 -14.03 8.91
CA GLU A 159 2.63 -15.39 9.05
C GLU A 159 2.67 -15.88 10.50
#